data_AF-A0A0D6XA36-F1
#
_entry.id   AF-A0A0D6XA36-F1
#
_cell.length_a   1.000
_cell.length_b   1.000
_cell.length_c   1.000
_cell.angle_alpha   90.00
_cell.angle_beta   90.00
_cell.angle_gamma   90.00
#
_symmetry.space_group_name_H-M   'P 1'
#
loop_
_entity.id
_entity.type
_entity.pdbx_description
1 polymer ?
#
loop_
_entity_poly.entity_id
_entity_poly.type
_entity_poly.pdbx_seq_one_letter_code
_entity_poly.pdbx_strand_id
1 'polypeptide(L)'
;YPRELWGYLRSTNLMERFIREVRRGTKVRDHKFPSEAAVYKLLYLESERQETRWGERRLRGFGEAREALEKMLVERYGPLTQRLTQNS
;
A
#
# COMPACT_ATOMS: atom_id res chain seq x y z
N TYR A 1 -8.85 3.32 13.44
CA TYR A 1 -8.77 4.10 12.19
C TYR A 1 -10.08 4.85 11.98
N PRO A 2 -10.04 6.12 11.52
CA PRO A 2 -11.23 6.95 11.29
C PRO A 2 -12.24 6.30 10.35
N ARG A 3 -13.54 6.51 10.60
CA ARG A 3 -14.63 5.82 9.86
C ARG A 3 -14.68 6.23 8.39
N GLU A 4 -14.23 7.44 8.11
CA GLU A 4 -14.11 8.06 6.79
C GLU A 4 -13.23 7.22 5.85
N LEU A 5 -12.25 6.48 6.41
CA LEU A 5 -11.34 5.62 5.66
C LEU A 5 -11.81 4.17 5.56
N TRP A 6 -12.84 3.75 6.31
CA TRP A 6 -13.25 2.34 6.37
C TRP A 6 -13.66 1.79 5.01
N GLY A 7 -14.32 2.59 4.18
CA GLY A 7 -14.71 2.19 2.83
C GLY A 7 -13.50 1.84 1.96
N TYR A 8 -12.39 2.56 2.13
CA TYR A 8 -11.15 2.26 1.43
C TYR A 8 -10.42 1.06 2.05
N LEU A 9 -10.26 1.04 3.38
CA LEU A 9 -9.53 0.00 4.10
C LEU A 9 -10.15 -1.39 3.97
N ARG A 10 -11.48 -1.47 3.84
CA ARG A 10 -12.20 -2.75 3.66
C ARG A 10 -12.34 -3.16 2.21
N SER A 11 -12.03 -2.27 1.26
CA SER A 11 -12.12 -2.59 -0.15
C SER A 11 -10.89 -3.39 -0.59
N THR A 12 -11.11 -4.53 -1.23
CA THR A 12 -10.07 -5.32 -1.89
C THR A 12 -9.80 -4.85 -3.32
N ASN A 13 -10.59 -3.90 -3.84
CA ASN A 13 -10.57 -3.49 -5.25
C ASN A 13 -9.18 -3.10 -5.76
N LEU A 14 -8.40 -2.38 -4.94
CA LEU A 14 -7.05 -1.95 -5.31
C LEU A 14 -6.13 -3.15 -5.50
N MET A 15 -6.10 -4.05 -4.51
CA MET A 15 -5.28 -5.26 -4.51
C MET A 15 -5.72 -6.23 -5.61
N GLU A 16 -7.02 -6.46 -5.76
CA GLU A 16 -7.56 -7.30 -6.83
C GLU A 16 -7.23 -6.76 -8.22
N ARG A 17 -7.25 -5.44 -8.39
CA ARG A 17 -6.86 -4.81 -9.65
C ARG A 17 -5.38 -4.98 -9.95
N PHE A 18 -4.50 -4.80 -8.96
CA PHE A 18 -3.09 -5.08 -9.14
C PHE A 18 -2.83 -6.54 -9.50
N ILE A 19 -3.39 -7.48 -8.73
CA ILE A 19 -3.27 -8.93 -8.98
C ILE A 19 -3.79 -9.28 -10.38
N ARG A 20 -4.88 -8.66 -10.82
CA ARG A 20 -5.44 -8.87 -12.17
C ARG A 20 -4.45 -8.44 -13.27
N GLU A 21 -3.77 -7.31 -13.12
CA GLU A 21 -2.75 -6.87 -14.09
C GLU A 21 -1.56 -7.83 -14.11
N VAL A 22 -1.07 -8.26 -12.94
CA VAL A 22 0.00 -9.28 -12.84
C VAL A 22 -0.41 -10.56 -13.56
N ARG A 23 -1.63 -11.07 -13.31
CA ARG A 23 -2.17 -12.28 -13.98
C ARG A 23 -2.32 -12.09 -15.49
N ARG A 24 -2.68 -10.89 -15.95
CA ARG A 24 -2.74 -10.57 -17.38
C ARG A 24 -1.34 -10.62 -17.99
N GLY A 25 -0.34 -10.05 -17.32
CA GLY A 25 1.05 -10.06 -17.75
C GLY A 25 1.64 -11.47 -17.87
N THR A 26 1.27 -12.39 -16.98
CA THR A 26 1.68 -13.80 -17.06
C THR A 26 0.95 -14.56 -18.16
N LYS A 27 -0.37 -14.32 -18.32
CA LYS A 27 -1.17 -14.96 -19.39
C LYS A 27 -0.69 -14.60 -20.80
N VAL A 28 -0.33 -13.34 -21.05
CA VAL A 28 0.21 -12.89 -22.35
C VAL A 28 1.51 -13.64 -22.73
N ARG A 29 2.22 -14.18 -21.74
CA ARG A 29 3.45 -14.95 -21.91
C ARG A 29 3.21 -16.46 -21.86
N ASP A 30 1.96 -16.90 -21.99
CA ASP A 30 1.57 -18.31 -21.90
C ASP A 30 2.06 -19.00 -20.61
N HIS A 31 2.18 -18.23 -19.51
CA HIS A 31 2.75 -18.69 -18.24
C HIS A 31 4.18 -19.26 -18.33
N LYS A 32 4.89 -19.01 -19.43
CA LYS A 32 6.25 -19.49 -19.67
C LYS A 32 7.24 -18.36 -19.48
N PHE A 33 8.16 -18.56 -18.56
CA PHE A 33 9.25 -17.62 -18.28
C PHE A 33 10.59 -18.33 -18.41
N PRO A 34 11.60 -17.69 -19.01
CA PRO A 34 12.92 -18.30 -19.22
C PRO A 34 13.70 -18.49 -17.91
N SER A 35 13.38 -17.70 -16.88
CA SER A 35 13.98 -17.77 -15.55
C SER A 35 13.11 -17.05 -14.51
N GLU A 36 13.40 -17.28 -13.24
CA GLU A 36 12.77 -16.57 -12.12
C GLU A 36 12.97 -15.05 -12.21
N ALA A 37 14.15 -14.60 -12.65
CA ALA A 37 14.47 -13.19 -12.86
C ALA A 37 13.51 -12.52 -13.86
N ALA A 38 13.02 -13.26 -14.87
CA ALA A 38 12.03 -12.73 -15.80
C ALA A 38 10.64 -12.53 -15.14
N VAL A 39 10.29 -13.36 -14.15
CA VAL A 39 9.08 -13.18 -13.33
C VAL A 39 9.24 -11.96 -12.43
N TYR A 40 10.38 -11.82 -11.75
CA TYR A 40 10.66 -10.64 -10.92
C TYR A 40 10.61 -9.35 -11.74
N LYS A 41 11.16 -9.36 -12.95
CA LYS A 41 11.09 -8.22 -13.86
C LYS A 41 9.65 -7.86 -14.22
N LEU A 42 8.78 -8.84 -14.47
CA LEU A 42 7.36 -8.57 -14.72
C LEU A 42 6.71 -7.91 -13.50
N LEU A 43 6.93 -8.47 -12.31
CA LEU A 43 6.35 -7.94 -11.07
C LEU A 43 6.82 -6.50 -10.83
N TYR A 44 8.12 -6.25 -10.97
CA TYR A 44 8.71 -4.91 -10.83
C TYR A 44 8.06 -3.90 -11.77
N LEU A 45 7.96 -4.22 -13.06
CA LEU A 45 7.39 -3.31 -14.05
C LEU A 45 5.91 -3.02 -13.82
N GLU A 46 5.12 -4.02 -13.41
CA GLU A 46 3.71 -3.79 -13.06
C GLU A 46 3.57 -2.98 -11.77
N SER A 47 4.44 -3.19 -10.77
CA SER A 47 4.47 -2.40 -9.53
C SER A 47 4.79 -0.93 -9.81
N GLU A 48 5.86 -0.63 -10.56
CA GLU A 48 6.24 0.74 -10.95
C GLU A 48 5.09 1.47 -11.66
N ARG A 49 4.43 0.76 -12.57
CA ARG A 49 3.28 1.30 -13.30
C ARG A 49 2.09 1.60 -12.38
N GLN A 50 1.84 0.76 -11.37
CA GLN A 50 0.78 1.05 -10.39
C GLN A 50 1.18 2.17 -9.43
N GLU A 51 2.42 2.20 -8.97
CA GLU A 51 2.92 3.24 -8.06
C GLU A 51 2.72 4.63 -8.67
N THR A 52 3.06 4.79 -9.95
CA THR A 52 2.81 6.05 -10.70
C THR A 52 1.33 6.44 -10.65
N ARG A 53 0.42 5.48 -10.86
CA ARG A 53 -1.04 5.72 -10.84
C ARG A 53 -1.59 5.95 -9.43
N TRP A 54 -0.95 5.40 -8.41
CA TRP A 54 -1.39 5.54 -7.02
C TRP A 54 -0.88 6.84 -6.41
N GLY A 55 0.34 7.26 -6.75
CA GLY A 55 0.91 8.54 -6.31
C GLY A 55 0.08 9.75 -6.75
N GLU A 56 -0.59 9.68 -7.90
CA GLU A 56 -1.47 10.74 -8.38
C GLU A 56 -2.87 10.76 -7.71
N ARG A 57 -3.21 9.72 -6.92
CA ARG A 57 -4.56 9.57 -6.35
C ARG A 57 -4.66 10.22 -4.98
N ARG A 58 -5.73 11.00 -4.78
CA ARG A 58 -6.17 11.41 -3.45
C ARG A 58 -7.22 10.44 -2.92
N LEU A 59 -6.99 9.91 -1.73
CA LEU A 59 -7.95 9.02 -1.07
C LEU A 59 -9.16 9.81 -0.58
N ARG A 60 -10.36 9.32 -0.92
CA ARG A 60 -11.61 9.89 -0.40
C ARG A 60 -11.67 9.70 1.11
N GLY A 61 -12.09 10.73 1.85
CA GLY A 61 -12.14 10.69 3.31
C GLY A 61 -10.80 10.97 3.99
N PHE A 62 -9.70 11.11 3.23
CA PHE A 62 -8.37 11.32 3.81
C PHE A 62 -8.18 12.74 4.36
N GLY A 63 -8.78 13.75 3.71
CA GLY A 63 -8.74 15.12 4.22
C GLY A 63 -9.43 15.23 5.58
N GLU A 64 -10.61 14.63 5.68
CA GLU A 64 -11.44 14.58 6.88
C GLU A 64 -10.79 13.73 7.99
N ALA A 65 -10.13 12.64 7.62
CA ALA A 65 -9.45 11.75 8.56
C ALA A 65 -8.06 12.25 9.01
N ARG A 66 -7.50 13.29 8.37
CA ARG A 66 -6.09 13.67 8.54
C ARG A 66 -5.73 13.98 9.99
N GLU A 67 -6.49 14.85 10.64
CA GLU A 67 -6.20 15.26 12.02
C GLU A 67 -6.31 14.09 13.00
N ALA A 68 -7.33 13.24 12.82
CA ALA A 68 -7.50 12.03 13.63
C ALA A 68 -6.37 11.03 13.41
N LEU A 69 -5.88 10.87 12.16
CA LEU A 69 -4.73 10.04 11.86
C LEU A 69 -3.44 10.59 12.48
N GLU A 70 -3.18 11.90 12.38
CA GLU A 70 -2.02 12.54 12.98
C GLU A 70 -1.99 12.33 14.51
N LYS A 71 -3.14 12.51 15.19
CA LYS A 71 -3.28 12.20 16.62
C LYS A 71 -2.98 10.74 16.94
N MET A 72 -3.56 9.80 16.20
CA MET A 72 -3.31 8.37 16.37
C MET A 72 -1.83 7.99 16.15
N LEU A 73 -1.16 8.63 15.19
CA LEU A 73 0.26 8.41 14.91
C LEU A 73 1.15 8.95 16.02
N VAL A 74 0.85 10.13 16.55
CA VAL A 74 1.57 10.71 17.70
C VAL A 74 1.39 9.87 18.96
N GLU A 75 0.18 9.39 19.23
CA GLU A 75 -0.05 8.49 20.37
C GLU A 75 0.73 7.18 20.26
N ARG A 76 0.85 6.64 19.04
CA ARG A 76 1.52 5.36 18.78
C ARG A 76 3.03 5.47 18.69
N TYR A 77 3.54 6.51 18.04
CA TYR A 77 4.95 6.65 17.63
C TYR A 77 5.60 7.94 18.12
N GLY A 78 4.90 8.75 18.93
CA GLY A 78 5.46 9.93 19.58
C GLY A 78 6.70 9.59 20.40
N PRO A 79 7.50 10.61 20.79
CA PRO A 79 8.86 10.39 21.25
C PRO A 79 8.92 9.41 22.43
N LEU A 80 9.65 8.29 22.24
CA LEU A 80 10.06 7.35 23.28
C LEU A 80 11.07 7.96 24.27
N THR A 81 11.32 9.27 24.22
CA THR A 81 12.43 9.97 24.90
C THR A 81 12.36 9.99 26.43
N GLN A 82 11.42 9.28 27.07
CA GLN A 82 11.30 9.27 28.53
C GLN A 82 10.96 7.91 29.17
N ARG A 83 10.72 6.83 28.41
CA ARG A 83 10.29 5.55 29.00
C ARG A 83 11.41 4.54 29.24
N LEU A 84 12.61 4.77 28.71
CA LEU A 84 13.76 3.86 28.88
C LEU A 84 14.70 4.28 30.04
N THR A 85 14.66 5.53 30.49
CA THR A 85 15.51 6.04 31.58
C THR A 85 14.93 5.88 33.00
N GLN A 86 13.67 5.43 33.13
CA GLN A 86 13.07 5.16 34.46
C GLN A 86 13.16 3.69 34.89
N ASN A 87 13.65 2.80 34.02
CA ASN A 87 13.77 1.36 34.29
C ASN A 87 15.24 0.87 34.29
N SER A 88 16.21 1.75 34.57
CA SER A 88 17.63 1.38 34.73
C SER A 88 18.06 1.53 36.19
#